data_AF-A0A3D1BC47-F1
#
_entry.id   AF-A0A3D1BC47-F1
#
_cell.length_a   1.000
_cell.length_b   1.000
_cell.length_c   1.000
_cell.angle_alpha   90.00
_cell.angle_beta   90.00
_cell.angle_gamma   90.00
#
_symmetry.space_group_name_H-M   'P 1'
#
loop_
_entity.id
_entity.type
_entity.pdbx_description
1 polymer ?
#
loop_
_entity_poly.entity_id
_entity_poly.type
_entity_poly.pdbx_seq_one_letter_code
_entity_poly.pdbx_strand_id
1 'polypeptide(L)'
;RAYRTSEDAGNSYDPYATALRMQDSLRSDYDWSKVYYAYWIDSIAPQINATYPTLEIVRYDTLWIVPPDIYTLVPVAGYPEGAEDAWYSENGGNLANWHSQVEQWTNNGYAGLADVATDPQGFLQPQTPQFNTLFNDLVGKKNNETEGGTRFYDRSSLVHVHGEKIFKPWWADEIRLGANMRRYTPDSDGTIFSDTNGRVIANQEVGLYTGIKRHFLEDKLIATATVRADKNQNFNLVMSPAASLVWTPTPTDFVRLSFSSALRNPTLADQYLFLNVGPATLVGNLEGAQDLVTVQSFINYRNSSSGTNIAFNLDTLQYFDIAPLRPEQVRTLEAGYRTTLGEKLYLDANYYFSWYSHFIGYNIGLDVQFENPQFPEFITGIDVYRYAANSLNQVQTQGASLGFNYFLDDNFTLNGNYSWNKLVKTDEDDPIIPAFNTPEHKYNLGLTARGLEAKGKDSWGFSLNYRWVQGFVFEGSPQFTGFVPAYDLLDGQVNYKFDAQGLTVKAGASNLLKNEHIETYGGPTVGRLAYISFAMDL
;
A
#
# COMPACT_ATOMS: atom_id res chain seq x y z
N ARG A 1 20.87 -26.35 -8.65
CA ARG A 1 19.99 -25.55 -9.52
C ARG A 1 20.62 -24.18 -9.69
N ALA A 2 20.63 -23.63 -10.89
CA ALA A 2 21.10 -22.27 -11.13
C ALA A 2 20.20 -21.63 -12.19
N TYR A 3 19.86 -20.36 -12.00
CA TYR A 3 19.10 -19.59 -12.98
C TYR A 3 19.49 -18.12 -12.92
N ARG A 4 19.16 -17.41 -14.00
CA ARG A 4 19.22 -15.96 -14.08
C ARG A 4 17.85 -15.47 -14.52
N THR A 5 17.35 -14.44 -13.86
CA THR A 5 16.21 -13.65 -14.32
C THR A 5 16.69 -12.25 -14.66
N SER A 6 16.02 -11.64 -15.62
CA SER A 6 16.19 -10.25 -16.01
C SER A 6 14.82 -9.68 -16.31
N GLU A 7 14.65 -8.39 -16.06
CA GLU A 7 13.43 -7.67 -16.40
C GLU A 7 13.70 -6.55 -17.39
N ASP A 8 12.62 -6.08 -17.99
CA ASP A 8 12.56 -4.86 -18.79
C ASP A 8 11.26 -4.16 -18.40
N ALA A 9 11.37 -2.92 -17.91
CA ALA A 9 10.19 -2.09 -17.61
C ALA A 9 9.33 -1.80 -18.85
N GLY A 10 9.84 -2.06 -20.06
CA GLY A 10 9.13 -1.82 -21.31
C GLY A 10 8.79 -0.34 -21.48
N ASN A 11 7.52 -0.05 -21.75
CA ASN A 11 6.98 1.31 -21.89
C ASN A 11 6.14 1.74 -20.67
N SER A 12 6.42 1.19 -19.50
CA SER A 12 5.71 1.53 -18.27
C SER A 12 6.01 2.96 -17.84
N TYR A 13 5.00 3.67 -17.33
CA TYR A 13 5.10 5.03 -16.79
C TYR A 13 4.10 5.20 -15.64
N ASP A 14 4.34 6.17 -14.76
CA ASP A 14 3.40 6.52 -13.69
C ASP A 14 2.34 7.51 -14.24
N PRO A 15 1.05 7.14 -14.31
CA PRO A 15 0.01 8.00 -14.87
C PRO A 15 -0.27 9.24 -14.00
N TYR A 16 -0.11 9.14 -12.68
CA TYR A 16 -0.33 10.26 -11.77
C TYR A 16 0.84 11.25 -11.85
N ALA A 17 2.08 10.76 -11.80
CA ALA A 17 3.25 11.61 -12.01
C ALA A 17 3.25 12.25 -13.41
N THR A 18 2.74 11.53 -14.43
CA THR A 18 2.56 12.10 -15.77
C THR A 18 1.56 13.24 -15.78
N ALA A 19 0.41 13.07 -15.12
CA ALA A 19 -0.58 14.14 -15.00
C ALA A 19 -0.02 15.38 -14.29
N LEU A 20 0.73 15.19 -13.19
CA LEU A 20 1.40 16.29 -12.48
C LEU A 20 2.43 16.99 -13.37
N ARG A 21 3.36 16.24 -13.99
CA ARG A 21 4.35 16.84 -14.90
C ARG A 21 3.71 17.56 -16.08
N MET A 22 2.55 17.09 -16.57
CA MET A 22 1.81 17.81 -17.58
C MET A 22 1.30 19.16 -17.07
N GLN A 23 0.80 19.24 -15.84
CA GLN A 23 0.37 20.51 -15.22
C GLN A 23 1.57 21.45 -15.01
N ASP A 24 2.67 20.93 -14.45
CA ASP A 24 3.91 21.68 -14.20
C ASP A 24 4.53 22.25 -15.49
N SER A 25 4.36 21.54 -16.61
CA SER A 25 4.86 21.97 -17.92
C SER A 25 4.03 23.08 -18.57
N LEU A 26 2.84 23.38 -18.05
CA LEU A 26 1.92 24.36 -18.63
C LEU A 26 1.96 25.69 -17.91
N ARG A 27 1.83 25.70 -16.59
CA ARG A 27 1.82 26.93 -15.78
C ARG A 27 2.23 26.61 -14.35
N SER A 28 3.05 27.46 -13.75
CA SER A 28 3.42 27.34 -12.34
C SER A 28 2.20 27.49 -11.43
N ASP A 29 2.20 26.80 -10.29
CA ASP A 29 1.15 26.94 -9.26
C ASP A 29 0.98 28.39 -8.80
N TYR A 30 2.08 29.14 -8.71
CA TYR A 30 2.06 30.56 -8.35
C TYR A 30 1.29 31.39 -9.38
N ASP A 31 1.59 31.23 -10.67
CA ASP A 31 0.90 31.96 -11.74
C ASP A 31 -0.56 31.53 -11.86
N TRP A 32 -0.84 30.23 -11.68
CA TRP A 32 -2.20 29.71 -11.64
C TRP A 32 -3.00 30.37 -10.52
N SER A 33 -2.42 30.46 -9.32
CA SER A 33 -3.06 31.11 -8.16
C SER A 33 -3.34 32.60 -8.38
N LYS A 34 -2.42 33.33 -9.04
CA LYS A 34 -2.61 34.75 -9.38
C LYS A 34 -3.79 34.94 -10.33
N VAL A 35 -3.88 34.13 -11.38
CA VAL A 35 -4.97 34.20 -12.35
C VAL A 35 -6.30 33.83 -11.70
N TYR A 36 -6.32 32.77 -10.89
CA TYR A 36 -7.49 32.38 -10.11
C TYR A 36 -7.97 33.52 -9.21
N TYR A 37 -7.06 34.10 -8.44
CA TYR A 37 -7.35 35.21 -7.54
C TYR A 37 -7.88 36.43 -8.31
N ALA A 38 -7.26 36.79 -9.44
CA ALA A 38 -7.70 37.90 -10.27
C ALA A 38 -9.15 37.71 -10.75
N TYR A 39 -9.49 36.55 -11.32
CA TYR A 39 -10.86 36.24 -11.73
C TYR A 39 -11.82 36.19 -10.54
N TRP A 40 -11.40 35.62 -9.40
CA TRP A 40 -12.23 35.52 -8.21
C TRP A 40 -12.61 36.90 -7.67
N ILE A 41 -11.63 37.79 -7.50
CA ILE A 41 -11.84 39.14 -6.99
C ILE A 41 -12.65 40.00 -7.96
N ASP A 42 -12.40 39.88 -9.26
CA ASP A 42 -13.13 40.64 -10.27
C ASP A 42 -14.59 40.19 -10.40
N SER A 43 -14.82 38.88 -10.50
CA SER A 43 -16.11 38.34 -10.94
C SER A 43 -16.95 37.69 -9.83
N ILE A 44 -16.35 37.11 -8.79
CA ILE A 44 -17.07 36.36 -7.75
C ILE A 44 -17.23 37.17 -6.46
N ALA A 45 -16.18 37.84 -5.99
CA ALA A 45 -16.21 38.61 -4.75
C ALA A 45 -17.35 39.67 -4.73
N PRO A 46 -17.68 40.38 -5.82
CA PRO A 46 -18.84 41.28 -5.84
C PRO A 46 -20.19 40.57 -5.64
N GLN A 47 -20.34 39.35 -6.14
CA GLN A 47 -21.56 38.54 -5.97
C GLN A 47 -21.73 38.08 -4.52
N ILE A 48 -20.62 37.65 -3.89
CA ILE A 48 -20.59 37.31 -2.47
C ILE A 48 -20.94 38.55 -1.65
N ASN A 49 -20.23 39.67 -1.84
CA ASN A 49 -20.47 40.91 -1.10
C ASN A 49 -21.92 41.44 -1.21
N ALA A 50 -22.61 41.16 -2.32
CA ALA A 50 -24.01 41.57 -2.50
C ALA A 50 -25.00 40.77 -1.64
N THR A 51 -24.62 39.57 -1.21
CA THR A 51 -25.51 38.64 -0.47
C THR A 51 -24.99 38.29 0.93
N TYR A 52 -23.70 38.51 1.20
CA TYR A 52 -23.07 38.20 2.48
C TYR A 52 -23.69 39.05 3.60
N PRO A 53 -23.87 38.51 4.81
CA PRO A 53 -24.41 39.26 5.93
C PRO A 53 -23.65 40.58 6.14
N THR A 54 -24.37 41.67 6.38
CA THR A 54 -23.76 42.95 6.72
C THR A 54 -23.43 43.00 8.21
N LEU A 55 -22.39 43.74 8.57
CA LEU A 55 -22.08 44.02 9.96
C LEU A 55 -23.20 44.85 10.59
N GLU A 56 -23.72 44.37 11.72
CA GLU A 56 -24.71 45.05 12.54
C GLU A 56 -24.15 45.34 13.92
N ILE A 57 -24.74 46.29 14.64
CA ILE A 57 -24.38 46.52 16.04
C ILE A 57 -24.96 45.37 16.87
N VAL A 58 -24.12 44.38 17.17
CA VAL A 58 -24.52 43.17 17.90
C VAL A 58 -24.47 43.35 19.42
N ARG A 59 -23.65 44.29 19.90
CA ARG A 59 -23.60 44.67 21.32
C ARG A 59 -22.99 46.06 21.50
N TYR A 60 -23.11 46.59 22.71
CA TYR A 60 -22.37 47.77 23.15
C TYR A 60 -21.37 47.34 24.22
N ASP A 61 -20.13 47.77 24.08
CA ASP A 61 -19.07 47.57 25.08
C ASP A 61 -18.79 48.90 25.80
N THR A 62 -18.13 48.85 26.95
CA THR A 62 -17.74 50.04 27.70
C THR A 62 -16.25 50.30 27.53
N LEU A 63 -15.91 51.42 26.90
CA LEU A 63 -14.51 51.86 26.81
C LEU A 63 -14.21 52.87 27.93
N TRP A 64 -13.13 52.64 28.66
CA TRP A 64 -12.69 53.52 29.74
C TRP A 64 -11.76 54.60 29.19
N ILE A 65 -12.17 55.86 29.22
CA ILE A 65 -11.36 57.01 28.77
C ILE A 65 -10.94 57.84 29.99
N VAL A 66 -9.63 57.96 30.19
CA VAL A 66 -8.97 58.70 31.30
C VAL A 66 -9.08 60.22 31.00
N PRO A 67 -9.16 61.10 32.00
CA PRO A 67 -10.30 61.98 32.37
C PRO A 67 -10.75 63.05 31.34
N PRO A 68 -12.02 63.53 31.45
CA PRO A 68 -12.95 63.30 32.56
C PRO A 68 -13.63 61.93 32.46
N ASP A 69 -13.79 61.25 33.60
CA ASP A 69 -14.21 59.84 33.74
C ASP A 69 -15.61 59.56 33.17
N ILE A 70 -15.70 59.38 31.85
CA ILE A 70 -16.94 59.10 31.12
C ILE A 70 -16.88 57.65 30.64
N TYR A 71 -17.82 56.83 31.12
CA TYR A 71 -18.10 55.53 30.50
C TYR A 71 -18.81 55.81 29.17
N THR A 72 -18.10 55.66 28.06
CA THR A 72 -18.74 55.73 26.75
C THR A 72 -19.09 54.32 26.28
N LEU A 73 -20.35 54.14 25.89
CA LEU A 73 -20.77 52.93 25.18
C LEU A 73 -20.21 53.02 23.77
N VAL A 74 -19.41 52.02 23.39
CA VAL A 74 -18.92 51.86 22.03
C VAL A 74 -19.72 50.75 21.36
N PRO A 75 -20.35 51.01 20.19
CA PRO A 75 -21.01 49.95 19.46
C PRO A 75 -19.96 48.98 18.94
N VAL A 76 -20.18 47.68 19.16
CA VAL A 76 -19.41 46.60 18.55
C VAL A 76 -20.18 46.10 17.36
N ALA A 77 -19.61 46.30 16.18
CA ALA A 77 -20.12 45.74 14.95
C ALA A 77 -19.72 44.26 14.84
N GLY A 78 -20.65 43.41 14.45
CA GLY A 78 -20.43 41.99 14.22
C GLY A 78 -21.51 41.42 13.29
N TYR A 79 -21.32 40.21 12.81
CA TYR A 79 -22.38 39.52 12.09
C TYR A 79 -23.41 39.01 13.10
N PRO A 80 -24.72 39.15 12.81
CA PRO A 80 -25.76 38.57 13.64
C PRO A 80 -25.54 37.06 13.86
N GLU A 81 -25.86 36.58 15.05
CA GLU A 81 -25.66 35.17 15.41
C GLU A 81 -26.38 34.23 14.42
N GLY A 82 -25.63 33.27 13.85
CA GLY A 82 -26.15 32.32 12.87
C GLY A 82 -26.33 32.85 11.45
N ALA A 83 -26.07 34.14 11.18
CA ALA A 83 -26.25 34.71 9.83
C ALA A 83 -25.23 34.18 8.82
N GLU A 84 -23.98 33.96 9.24
CA GLU A 84 -22.94 33.37 8.39
C GLU A 84 -23.27 31.90 8.06
N ASP A 85 -23.67 31.12 9.05
CA ASP A 85 -24.08 29.72 8.87
C ASP A 85 -25.30 29.59 7.96
N ALA A 86 -26.29 30.47 8.12
CA ALA A 86 -27.45 30.54 7.24
C ALA A 86 -27.05 30.87 5.80
N TRP A 87 -26.16 31.86 5.62
CA TRP A 87 -25.65 32.21 4.30
C TRP A 87 -24.90 31.05 3.64
N TYR A 88 -24.07 30.31 4.39
CA TYR A 88 -23.39 29.11 3.88
C TYR A 88 -24.36 27.99 3.52
N SER A 89 -25.42 27.78 4.31
CA SER A 89 -26.47 26.80 4.01
C SER A 89 -27.19 27.12 2.69
N GLU A 90 -27.45 28.40 2.45
CA GLU A 90 -28.15 28.88 1.24
C GLU A 90 -27.23 28.96 0.01
N ASN A 91 -25.95 29.27 0.20
CA ASN A 91 -25.00 29.57 -0.88
C ASN A 91 -23.88 28.52 -1.04
N GLY A 92 -23.86 27.46 -0.24
CA GLY A 92 -22.82 26.42 -0.31
C GLY A 92 -22.72 25.77 -1.70
N GLY A 93 -23.85 25.54 -2.36
CA GLY A 93 -23.88 25.07 -3.74
C GLY A 93 -23.34 26.09 -4.76
N ASN A 94 -23.54 27.39 -4.50
CA ASN A 94 -23.02 28.47 -5.34
C ASN A 94 -21.49 28.56 -5.23
N LEU A 95 -20.91 28.35 -4.05
CA LEU A 95 -19.45 28.33 -3.87
C LEU A 95 -18.77 27.27 -4.76
N ALA A 96 -19.33 26.06 -4.84
CA ALA A 96 -18.82 25.02 -5.73
C ALA A 96 -18.93 25.40 -7.22
N ASN A 97 -20.05 26.02 -7.60
CA ASN A 97 -20.28 26.49 -8.97
C ASN A 97 -19.33 27.63 -9.34
N TRP A 98 -19.16 28.63 -8.48
CA TRP A 98 -18.23 29.75 -8.66
C TRP A 98 -16.79 29.27 -8.72
N HIS A 99 -16.40 28.34 -7.84
CA HIS A 99 -15.09 27.70 -7.90
C HIS A 99 -14.86 27.04 -9.27
N SER A 100 -15.79 26.19 -9.71
CA SER A 100 -15.69 25.49 -11.01
C SER A 100 -15.61 26.48 -12.18
N GLN A 101 -16.34 27.58 -12.11
CA GLN A 101 -16.32 28.63 -13.12
C GLN A 101 -14.97 29.36 -13.17
N VAL A 102 -14.45 29.79 -12.02
CA VAL A 102 -13.15 30.48 -11.93
C VAL A 102 -12.02 29.54 -12.30
N GLU A 103 -12.08 28.27 -11.89
CA GLU A 103 -11.14 27.22 -12.30
C GLU A 103 -11.14 27.09 -13.83
N GLN A 104 -12.31 27.01 -14.47
CA GLN A 104 -12.42 26.95 -15.92
C GLN A 104 -11.80 28.18 -16.60
N TRP A 105 -12.04 29.40 -16.10
CA TRP A 105 -11.43 30.61 -16.65
C TRP A 105 -9.92 30.64 -16.45
N THR A 106 -9.46 30.21 -15.28
CA THR A 106 -8.03 30.11 -14.94
C THR A 106 -7.32 29.12 -15.86
N ASN A 107 -7.94 27.97 -16.11
CA ASN A 107 -7.40 26.93 -16.97
C ASN A 107 -7.31 27.37 -18.44
N ASN A 108 -8.20 28.26 -18.90
CA ASN A 108 -8.29 28.68 -20.31
C ASN A 108 -7.74 30.09 -20.59
N GLY A 109 -7.29 30.84 -19.58
CA GLY A 109 -6.87 32.22 -19.72
C GLY A 109 -5.83 32.66 -18.70
N TYR A 110 -5.45 33.93 -18.77
CA TYR A 110 -4.40 34.54 -17.92
C TYR A 110 -4.87 35.81 -17.21
N ALA A 111 -6.19 36.07 -17.18
CA ALA A 111 -6.80 37.24 -16.53
C ALA A 111 -6.23 38.62 -16.96
N GLY A 112 -5.58 38.72 -18.12
CA GLY A 112 -4.93 39.95 -18.57
C GLY A 112 -3.62 40.29 -17.84
N LEU A 113 -3.09 39.38 -17.02
CA LEU A 113 -1.84 39.54 -16.29
C LEU A 113 -0.63 39.40 -17.24
N ALA A 114 0.10 40.50 -17.43
CA ALA A 114 1.20 40.56 -18.39
C ALA A 114 2.36 39.59 -18.09
N ASP A 115 2.60 39.32 -16.81
CA ASP A 115 3.60 38.39 -16.30
C ASP A 115 3.20 36.91 -16.45
N VAL A 116 1.93 36.61 -16.74
CA VAL A 116 1.41 35.24 -17.00
C VAL A 116 1.15 34.99 -18.50
N ALA A 117 1.31 36.03 -19.34
CA ALA A 117 0.99 35.96 -20.76
C ALA A 117 1.88 35.00 -21.57
N THR A 118 3.05 34.60 -21.04
CA THR A 118 3.94 33.61 -21.65
C THR A 118 3.33 32.20 -21.62
N ASP A 119 2.55 31.91 -20.58
CA ASP A 119 1.97 30.60 -20.30
C ASP A 119 0.44 30.71 -20.10
N PRO A 120 -0.29 31.12 -21.17
CA PRO A 120 -1.67 31.57 -21.07
C PRO A 120 -2.69 30.44 -20.89
N GLN A 121 -2.28 29.18 -21.00
CA GLN A 121 -3.13 28.01 -20.75
C GLN A 121 -2.64 27.27 -19.50
N GLY A 122 -3.51 27.14 -18.50
CA GLY A 122 -3.23 26.35 -17.29
C GLY A 122 -3.60 24.87 -17.41
N PHE A 123 -4.25 24.47 -18.52
CA PHE A 123 -4.73 23.11 -18.71
C PHE A 123 -4.83 22.73 -20.19
N LEU A 124 -4.47 21.48 -20.51
CA LEU A 124 -4.71 20.88 -21.82
C LEU A 124 -5.82 19.84 -21.74
N GLN A 125 -6.85 20.00 -22.57
CA GLN A 125 -7.95 19.03 -22.67
C GLN A 125 -7.43 17.67 -23.19
N PRO A 126 -7.75 16.55 -22.51
CA PRO A 126 -7.40 15.21 -22.99
C PRO A 126 -7.85 14.96 -24.43
N GLN A 127 -7.10 14.14 -25.15
CA GLN A 127 -7.34 13.77 -26.56
C GLN A 127 -7.14 14.91 -27.59
N THR A 128 -6.78 16.12 -27.16
CA THR A 128 -6.35 17.18 -28.09
C THR A 128 -4.94 16.90 -28.65
N PRO A 129 -4.60 17.42 -29.85
CA PRO A 129 -3.25 17.26 -30.40
C PRO A 129 -2.14 17.77 -29.48
N GLN A 130 -2.37 18.89 -28.79
CA GLN A 130 -1.43 19.49 -27.85
C GLN A 130 -1.23 18.58 -26.63
N PHE A 131 -2.32 18.08 -26.05
CA PHE A 131 -2.28 17.11 -24.96
C PHE A 131 -1.50 15.87 -25.37
N ASN A 132 -1.84 15.25 -26.51
CA ASN A 132 -1.19 14.03 -26.97
C ASN A 132 0.31 14.25 -27.24
N THR A 133 0.70 15.43 -27.73
CA THR A 133 2.11 15.78 -27.97
C THR A 133 2.89 15.83 -26.66
N LEU A 134 2.40 16.61 -25.68
CA LEU A 134 3.05 16.73 -24.37
C LEU A 134 3.06 15.39 -23.63
N PHE A 135 1.92 14.69 -23.63
CA PHE A 135 1.80 13.37 -23.04
C PHE A 135 2.82 12.38 -23.62
N ASN A 136 2.90 12.26 -24.95
CA ASN A 136 3.83 11.35 -25.62
C ASN A 136 5.31 11.72 -25.38
N ASP A 137 5.62 13.03 -25.26
CA ASP A 137 6.96 13.49 -24.93
C ASP A 137 7.36 13.05 -23.51
N LEU A 138 6.50 13.28 -22.52
CA LEU A 138 6.75 12.93 -21.13
C LEU A 138 6.86 11.42 -20.92
N VAL A 139 5.93 10.62 -21.46
CA VAL A 139 5.97 9.16 -21.32
C VAL A 139 7.03 8.49 -22.20
N GLY A 140 7.64 9.22 -23.13
CA GLY A 140 8.76 8.74 -23.95
C GLY A 140 10.12 8.89 -23.25
N LYS A 141 10.28 9.97 -22.50
CA LYS A 141 11.50 10.33 -21.76
C LYS A 141 11.56 9.64 -20.39
N LYS A 142 12.77 9.29 -19.94
CA LYS A 142 12.95 8.65 -18.63
C LYS A 142 12.58 9.56 -17.47
N ASN A 143 12.04 8.97 -16.41
CA ASN A 143 11.77 9.62 -15.13
C ASN A 143 13.06 9.88 -14.32
N ASN A 144 13.98 10.67 -14.86
CA ASN A 144 15.20 11.07 -14.18
C ASN A 144 15.48 12.56 -14.41
N GLU A 145 16.41 13.13 -13.64
CA GLU A 145 16.75 14.56 -13.71
C GLU A 145 17.30 14.98 -15.08
N THR A 146 17.89 14.03 -15.83
CA THR A 146 18.53 14.32 -17.12
C THR A 146 17.51 14.43 -18.26
N GLU A 147 16.56 13.50 -18.34
CA GLU A 147 15.57 13.45 -19.42
C GLU A 147 14.26 14.17 -19.05
N GLY A 148 13.90 14.23 -17.77
CA GLY A 148 12.74 14.99 -17.29
C GLY A 148 11.37 14.44 -17.70
N GLY A 149 11.27 13.17 -18.09
CA GLY A 149 10.01 12.50 -18.43
C GLY A 149 9.39 11.72 -17.28
N THR A 150 8.54 10.73 -17.60
CA THR A 150 7.84 9.87 -16.64
C THR A 150 7.96 8.37 -16.94
N ARG A 151 8.70 7.99 -17.98
CA ARG A 151 8.93 6.59 -18.33
C ARG A 151 9.85 5.91 -17.32
N PHE A 152 9.48 4.73 -16.86
CA PHE A 152 10.40 3.89 -16.10
C PHE A 152 11.39 3.21 -17.03
N TYR A 153 12.64 3.12 -16.57
CA TYR A 153 13.67 2.30 -17.17
C TYR A 153 14.11 1.30 -16.11
N ASP A 154 14.13 0.02 -16.45
CA ASP A 154 14.67 -1.00 -15.57
C ASP A 154 15.23 -2.16 -16.39
N ARG A 155 16.50 -2.48 -16.17
CA ARG A 155 17.21 -3.66 -16.71
C ARG A 155 17.85 -4.48 -15.60
N SER A 156 17.21 -4.46 -14.44
CA SER A 156 17.61 -5.23 -13.27
C SER A 156 17.73 -6.72 -13.58
N SER A 157 18.66 -7.37 -12.88
CA SER A 157 18.84 -8.82 -13.02
C SER A 157 19.14 -9.51 -11.69
N LEU A 158 18.77 -10.78 -11.60
CA LEU A 158 19.06 -11.65 -10.48
C LEU A 158 19.75 -12.92 -10.98
N VAL A 159 20.86 -13.27 -10.35
CA VAL A 159 21.49 -14.59 -10.49
C VAL A 159 21.28 -15.37 -9.20
N HIS A 160 20.79 -16.60 -9.31
CA HIS A 160 20.60 -17.50 -8.18
C HIS A 160 21.26 -18.85 -8.40
N VAL A 161 22.00 -19.31 -7.40
CA VAL A 161 22.60 -20.65 -7.37
C VAL A 161 22.21 -21.33 -6.06
N HIS A 162 21.77 -22.59 -6.14
CA HIS A 162 21.35 -23.38 -5.00
C HIS A 162 21.81 -24.83 -5.14
N GLY A 163 22.42 -25.35 -4.07
CA GLY A 163 22.83 -26.74 -3.94
C GLY A 163 22.27 -27.35 -2.66
N GLU A 164 21.87 -28.62 -2.73
CA GLU A 164 21.31 -29.35 -1.59
C GLU A 164 21.65 -30.83 -1.71
N LYS A 165 21.90 -31.47 -0.56
CA LYS A 165 22.12 -32.90 -0.42
C LYS A 165 21.30 -33.43 0.76
N ILE A 166 20.64 -34.55 0.54
CA ILE A 166 19.94 -35.31 1.57
C ILE A 166 20.73 -36.59 1.87
N PHE A 167 21.01 -36.82 3.15
CA PHE A 167 21.61 -38.03 3.68
C PHE A 167 20.58 -38.81 4.48
N LYS A 168 20.65 -40.14 4.45
CA LYS A 168 19.75 -41.04 5.18
C LYS A 168 20.56 -42.02 6.02
N PRO A 169 21.19 -41.57 7.12
CA PRO A 169 21.95 -42.48 7.99
C PRO A 169 21.01 -43.42 8.75
N TRP A 170 21.55 -44.49 9.34
CA TRP A 170 20.73 -45.49 10.06
C TRP A 170 20.01 -44.95 11.30
N TRP A 171 20.44 -43.82 11.86
CA TRP A 171 19.93 -43.23 13.11
C TRP A 171 18.97 -42.04 12.91
N ALA A 172 18.77 -41.58 11.66
CA ALA A 172 17.86 -40.49 11.31
C ALA A 172 17.32 -40.69 9.90
N ASP A 173 16.04 -40.38 9.67
CA ASP A 173 15.42 -40.60 8.36
C ASP A 173 15.99 -39.68 7.28
N GLU A 174 16.32 -38.46 7.68
CA GLU A 174 16.87 -37.46 6.79
C GLU A 174 17.75 -36.48 7.56
N ILE A 175 18.96 -36.26 7.04
CA ILE A 175 19.79 -35.08 7.32
C ILE A 175 19.92 -34.32 6.01
N ARG A 176 19.47 -33.08 6.02
CA ARG A 176 19.51 -32.19 4.85
C ARG A 176 20.60 -31.16 5.07
N LEU A 177 21.45 -30.96 4.08
CA LEU A 177 22.44 -29.88 4.02
C LEU A 177 22.25 -29.13 2.71
N GLY A 178 22.16 -27.81 2.76
CA GLY A 178 22.05 -27.01 1.55
C GLY A 178 22.61 -25.60 1.71
N ALA A 179 22.95 -25.00 0.59
CA ALA A 179 23.46 -23.65 0.52
C ALA A 179 22.92 -22.94 -0.74
N ASN A 180 22.70 -21.64 -0.63
CA ASN A 180 22.33 -20.81 -1.76
C ASN A 180 23.12 -19.50 -1.80
N MET A 181 23.19 -18.91 -2.99
CA MET A 181 23.74 -17.60 -3.25
C MET A 181 22.81 -16.85 -4.20
N ARG A 182 22.60 -15.56 -3.95
CA ARG A 182 21.88 -14.63 -4.82
C ARG A 182 22.74 -13.40 -5.07
N ARG A 183 22.67 -12.87 -6.29
CA ARG A 183 23.21 -11.56 -6.64
C ARG A 183 22.17 -10.80 -7.42
N TYR A 184 21.73 -9.69 -6.85
CA TYR A 184 20.88 -8.69 -7.48
C TYR A 184 21.76 -7.59 -8.07
N THR A 185 21.42 -7.15 -9.29
CA THR A 185 22.08 -6.04 -9.98
C THR A 185 20.99 -5.12 -10.53
N PRO A 186 20.45 -4.21 -9.70
CA PRO A 186 19.48 -3.26 -10.19
C PRO A 186 20.12 -2.26 -11.17
N ASP A 187 19.36 -1.88 -12.19
CA ASP A 187 19.78 -0.95 -13.26
C ASP A 187 18.57 -0.18 -13.78
N SER A 188 18.24 0.93 -13.10
CA SER A 188 17.08 1.77 -13.37
C SER A 188 17.41 3.14 -13.96
N ASP A 189 18.69 3.47 -14.12
CA ASP A 189 19.17 4.75 -14.65
C ASP A 189 18.52 5.97 -13.96
N GLY A 190 18.36 5.87 -12.63
CA GLY A 190 17.76 6.89 -11.79
C GLY A 190 16.24 6.95 -11.78
N THR A 191 15.56 6.07 -12.51
CA THR A 191 14.11 6.16 -12.63
C THR A 191 13.35 5.49 -11.49
N ILE A 192 14.03 4.63 -10.72
CA ILE A 192 13.44 3.89 -9.58
C ILE A 192 14.42 3.90 -8.40
N PHE A 193 15.67 3.51 -8.64
CA PHE A 193 16.71 3.40 -7.63
C PHE A 193 17.70 4.56 -7.71
N SER A 194 18.44 4.75 -6.62
CA SER A 194 19.57 5.68 -6.51
C SER A 194 20.81 5.20 -7.29
N ASP A 195 20.66 4.90 -8.57
CA ASP A 195 21.72 4.40 -9.47
C ASP A 195 22.11 5.39 -10.60
N THR A 196 22.00 6.69 -10.31
CA THR A 196 22.51 7.78 -11.15
C THR A 196 23.95 8.16 -10.84
N ASN A 197 24.53 9.07 -11.63
CA ASN A 197 25.84 9.68 -11.39
C ASN A 197 26.99 8.65 -11.27
N GLY A 198 26.91 7.56 -12.04
CA GLY A 198 27.91 6.49 -12.05
C GLY A 198 27.82 5.53 -10.87
N ARG A 199 26.81 5.66 -10.00
CA ARG A 199 26.55 4.71 -8.91
C ARG A 199 26.02 3.40 -9.47
N VAL A 200 26.79 2.33 -9.31
CA VAL A 200 26.36 0.97 -9.66
C VAL A 200 26.00 0.23 -8.39
N ILE A 201 24.78 -0.30 -8.36
CA ILE A 201 24.26 -1.05 -7.22
C ILE A 201 24.40 -2.55 -7.47
N ALA A 202 24.87 -3.27 -6.47
CA ALA A 202 24.79 -4.72 -6.42
C ALA A 202 24.43 -5.14 -5.00
N ASN A 203 23.63 -6.20 -4.85
CA ASN A 203 23.30 -6.77 -3.55
C ASN A 203 23.51 -8.28 -3.57
N GLN A 204 24.34 -8.79 -2.66
CA GLN A 204 24.71 -10.20 -2.58
C GLN A 204 24.22 -10.83 -1.29
N GLU A 205 23.70 -12.05 -1.41
CA GLU A 205 23.20 -12.84 -0.30
C GLU A 205 23.73 -14.27 -0.38
N VAL A 206 24.13 -14.81 0.77
CA VAL A 206 24.54 -16.22 0.91
C VAL A 206 23.79 -16.81 2.09
N GLY A 207 23.24 -18.00 1.90
CA GLY A 207 22.58 -18.75 2.95
C GLY A 207 23.06 -20.18 3.04
N LEU A 208 23.21 -20.69 4.26
CA LEU A 208 23.57 -22.07 4.57
C LEU A 208 22.53 -22.64 5.53
N TYR A 209 22.07 -23.86 5.29
CA TYR A 209 21.10 -24.51 6.17
C TYR A 209 21.38 -26.00 6.34
N THR A 210 21.00 -26.50 7.51
CA THR A 210 20.99 -27.92 7.81
C THR A 210 19.76 -28.28 8.63
N GLY A 211 19.26 -29.49 8.47
CA GLY A 211 18.12 -29.99 9.25
C GLY A 211 18.13 -31.50 9.40
N ILE A 212 17.43 -31.98 10.41
CA ILE A 212 17.24 -33.38 10.74
C ILE A 212 15.75 -33.69 10.87
N LYS A 213 15.33 -34.80 10.29
CA LYS A 213 13.99 -35.38 10.46
C LYS A 213 14.12 -36.78 11.05
N ARG A 214 13.29 -37.09 12.04
CA ARG A 214 13.25 -38.41 12.67
C ARG A 214 11.83 -38.82 13.06
N HIS A 215 11.48 -40.06 12.74
CA HIS A 215 10.30 -40.75 13.23
C HIS A 215 10.60 -41.46 14.55
N PHE A 216 9.61 -41.47 15.42
CA PHE A 216 9.60 -42.10 16.73
C PHE A 216 8.26 -42.80 16.94
N LEU A 217 8.17 -43.64 17.97
CA LEU A 217 6.93 -44.31 18.39
C LEU A 217 6.28 -45.10 17.24
N GLU A 218 7.06 -45.94 16.54
CA GLU A 218 6.56 -46.72 15.39
C GLU A 218 5.90 -45.83 14.33
N ASP A 219 6.62 -44.77 13.92
CA ASP A 219 6.21 -43.77 12.93
C ASP A 219 5.02 -42.87 13.30
N LYS A 220 4.52 -42.96 14.53
CA LYS A 220 3.42 -42.10 15.03
C LYS A 220 3.87 -40.69 15.40
N LEU A 221 5.15 -40.45 15.65
CA LEU A 221 5.67 -39.13 15.99
C LEU A 221 6.81 -38.75 15.06
N ILE A 222 6.65 -37.63 14.35
CA ILE A 222 7.69 -37.07 13.48
C ILE A 222 8.22 -35.81 14.14
N ALA A 223 9.52 -35.77 14.42
CA ALA A 223 10.20 -34.55 14.82
C ALA A 223 11.11 -34.05 13.69
N THR A 224 11.08 -32.74 13.46
CA THR A 224 11.99 -32.06 12.54
C THR A 224 12.64 -30.89 13.25
N ALA A 225 13.94 -30.69 13.05
CA ALA A 225 14.67 -29.52 13.50
C ALA A 225 15.58 -29.01 12.39
N THR A 226 15.59 -27.70 12.16
CA THR A 226 16.34 -27.05 11.10
C THR A 226 16.97 -25.78 11.64
N VAL A 227 18.16 -25.44 11.15
CA VAL A 227 18.79 -24.14 11.36
C VAL A 227 19.30 -23.61 10.04
N ARG A 228 19.11 -22.32 9.83
CA ARG A 228 19.61 -21.60 8.65
C ARG A 228 20.37 -20.35 9.08
N ALA A 229 21.45 -20.05 8.39
CA ALA A 229 22.25 -18.85 8.53
C ALA A 229 22.18 -18.07 7.21
N ASP A 230 21.83 -16.79 7.25
CA ASP A 230 21.75 -15.92 6.07
C ASP A 230 22.60 -14.66 6.29
N LYS A 231 23.46 -14.36 5.31
CA LYS A 231 24.28 -13.15 5.26
C LYS A 231 23.96 -12.38 3.98
N ASN A 232 23.43 -11.17 4.15
CA ASN A 232 23.38 -10.16 3.12
C ASN A 232 24.64 -9.27 3.23
N GLN A 233 25.16 -8.75 2.12
CA GLN A 233 26.35 -7.89 2.14
C GLN A 233 26.19 -6.64 3.03
N ASN A 234 24.99 -6.06 3.09
CA ASN A 234 24.68 -4.81 3.77
C ASN A 234 24.28 -5.01 5.24
N PHE A 235 23.89 -6.24 5.62
CA PHE A 235 23.33 -6.51 6.95
C PHE A 235 24.09 -7.60 7.69
N ASN A 236 23.99 -7.62 9.02
CA ASN A 236 24.63 -8.64 9.84
C ASN A 236 24.11 -10.06 9.55
N LEU A 237 24.91 -11.07 9.87
CA LEU A 237 24.52 -12.48 9.77
C LEU A 237 23.33 -12.75 10.70
N VAL A 238 22.29 -13.41 10.19
CA VAL A 238 21.09 -13.79 10.96
C VAL A 238 20.93 -15.30 10.97
N MET A 239 20.54 -15.84 12.13
CA MET A 239 20.30 -17.26 12.34
C MET A 239 18.81 -17.53 12.60
N SER A 240 18.27 -18.52 11.91
CA SER A 240 16.85 -18.85 11.85
C SER A 240 16.63 -20.32 12.21
N PRO A 241 16.49 -20.66 13.50
CA PRO A 241 16.12 -22.00 13.94
C PRO A 241 14.62 -22.28 13.73
N ALA A 242 14.28 -23.53 13.47
CA ALA A 242 12.90 -24.03 13.40
C ALA A 242 12.81 -25.46 13.92
N ALA A 243 11.69 -25.80 14.54
CA ALA A 243 11.40 -27.14 15.00
C ALA A 243 9.91 -27.45 14.84
N SER A 244 9.57 -28.69 14.51
CA SER A 244 8.18 -29.15 14.42
C SER A 244 8.01 -30.57 14.94
N LEU A 245 6.83 -30.82 15.49
CA LEU A 245 6.34 -32.11 15.94
C LEU A 245 5.01 -32.40 15.26
N VAL A 246 4.92 -33.57 14.64
CA VAL A 246 3.67 -34.10 14.09
C VAL A 246 3.38 -35.41 14.78
N TRP A 247 2.29 -35.47 15.52
CA TRP A 247 1.84 -36.66 16.22
C TRP A 247 0.57 -37.20 15.59
N THR A 248 0.59 -38.48 15.24
CA THR A 248 -0.47 -39.22 14.57
C THR A 248 -0.95 -40.35 15.50
N PRO A 249 -1.75 -40.04 16.54
CA PRO A 249 -2.20 -41.05 17.52
C PRO A 249 -3.08 -42.14 16.90
N THR A 250 -3.87 -41.77 15.89
CA THR A 250 -4.74 -42.67 15.12
C THR A 250 -4.51 -42.45 13.62
N PRO A 251 -4.99 -43.33 12.73
CA PRO A 251 -4.89 -43.11 11.28
C PRO A 251 -5.61 -41.85 10.78
N THR A 252 -6.55 -41.31 11.54
CA THR A 252 -7.37 -40.15 11.17
C THR A 252 -6.91 -38.86 11.83
N ASP A 253 -6.29 -38.91 13.01
CA ASP A 253 -5.98 -37.74 13.83
C ASP A 253 -4.51 -37.32 13.70
N PHE A 254 -4.28 -36.04 13.45
CA PHE A 254 -2.96 -35.44 13.29
C PHE A 254 -2.86 -34.16 14.13
N VAL A 255 -2.02 -34.18 15.15
CA VAL A 255 -1.68 -33.01 15.97
C VAL A 255 -0.35 -32.45 15.48
N ARG A 256 -0.29 -31.15 15.22
CA ARG A 256 0.89 -30.43 14.74
C ARG A 256 1.24 -29.33 15.71
N LEU A 257 2.51 -29.26 16.09
CA LEU A 257 3.08 -28.14 16.82
C LEU A 257 4.35 -27.70 16.09
N SER A 258 4.51 -26.41 15.86
CA SER A 258 5.73 -25.90 15.26
C SER A 258 6.17 -24.57 15.88
N PHE A 259 7.48 -24.41 15.92
CA PHE A 259 8.16 -23.16 16.18
C PHE A 259 9.04 -22.85 14.98
N SER A 260 8.99 -21.63 14.48
CA SER A 260 9.91 -21.18 13.45
C SER A 260 10.40 -19.77 13.73
N SER A 261 11.67 -19.53 13.44
CA SER A 261 12.25 -18.21 13.30
C SER A 261 12.53 -18.01 11.82
N ALA A 262 12.03 -16.93 11.24
CA ALA A 262 12.29 -16.55 9.86
C ALA A 262 12.84 -15.11 9.81
N LEU A 263 13.37 -14.75 8.66
CA LEU A 263 13.87 -13.40 8.41
C LEU A 263 13.39 -12.91 7.04
N ARG A 264 13.30 -11.59 6.92
CA ARG A 264 13.15 -10.88 5.66
C ARG A 264 14.28 -9.85 5.59
N ASN A 265 15.24 -10.08 4.71
CA ASN A 265 16.19 -9.03 4.36
C ASN A 265 15.41 -7.87 3.72
N PRO A 266 15.77 -6.60 3.99
CA PRO A 266 15.22 -5.46 3.28
C PRO A 266 15.30 -5.68 1.76
N THR A 267 14.26 -5.30 1.05
CA THR A 267 14.18 -5.42 -0.41
C THR A 267 15.15 -4.44 -1.09
N LEU A 268 15.32 -4.54 -2.41
CA LEU A 268 16.09 -3.52 -3.15
C LEU A 268 15.45 -2.14 -3.02
N ALA A 269 14.12 -2.07 -3.02
CA ALA A 269 13.40 -0.82 -2.80
C ALA A 269 13.66 -0.27 -1.38
N ASP A 270 13.56 -1.10 -0.35
CA ASP A 270 13.85 -0.65 1.02
C ASP A 270 15.27 -0.09 1.18
N GLN A 271 16.23 -0.58 0.39
CA GLN A 271 17.64 -0.21 0.48
C GLN A 271 18.03 0.97 -0.40
N TYR A 272 17.47 1.06 -1.61
CA TYR A 272 18.02 1.90 -2.67
C TYR A 272 16.99 2.74 -3.43
N LEU A 273 15.70 2.63 -3.11
CA LEU A 273 14.65 3.40 -3.79
C LEU A 273 14.97 4.90 -3.71
N PHE A 274 14.74 5.60 -4.82
CA PHE A 274 14.80 7.05 -4.87
C PHE A 274 13.84 7.50 -5.97
N LEU A 275 12.57 7.62 -5.60
CA LEU A 275 11.48 7.84 -6.55
C LEU A 275 10.58 8.98 -6.07
N ASN A 276 10.59 10.09 -6.80
CA ASN A 276 9.64 11.17 -6.60
C ASN A 276 8.28 10.79 -7.23
N VAL A 277 7.23 10.76 -6.41
CA VAL A 277 5.85 10.44 -6.85
C VAL A 277 4.93 11.67 -6.84
N GLY A 278 5.49 12.87 -6.65
CA GLY A 278 4.79 14.15 -6.54
C GLY A 278 4.67 14.60 -5.08
N PRO A 279 3.73 14.07 -4.28
CA PRO A 279 3.53 14.50 -2.89
C PRO A 279 4.69 14.17 -1.93
N ALA A 280 5.55 13.23 -2.31
CA ALA A 280 6.74 12.85 -1.55
C ALA A 280 7.78 12.17 -2.44
N THR A 281 9.03 12.16 -1.99
CA THR A 281 10.09 11.31 -2.53
C THR A 281 10.23 10.05 -1.67
N LEU A 282 10.10 8.89 -2.30
CA LEU A 282 10.23 7.59 -1.65
C LEU A 282 11.71 7.20 -1.65
N VAL A 283 12.26 6.99 -0.45
CA VAL A 283 13.71 6.82 -0.26
C VAL A 283 13.99 5.53 0.51
N GLY A 284 14.88 4.71 -0.05
CA GLY A 284 15.45 3.56 0.65
C GLY A 284 16.48 4.00 1.71
N ASN A 285 16.72 3.18 2.72
CA ASN A 285 17.42 3.63 3.93
C ASN A 285 18.51 2.66 4.41
N LEU A 286 19.69 2.74 3.78
CA LEU A 286 20.88 2.01 4.23
C LEU A 286 21.75 2.78 5.23
N GLU A 287 21.68 4.11 5.21
CA GLU A 287 22.64 4.97 5.93
C GLU A 287 21.99 5.72 7.10
N GLY A 288 20.67 5.62 7.26
CA GLY A 288 19.89 6.46 8.16
C GLY A 288 19.51 7.79 7.52
N ALA A 289 18.64 8.54 8.19
CA ALA A 289 18.31 9.93 7.89
C ALA A 289 18.32 10.73 9.20
N GLN A 290 18.72 11.99 9.16
CA GLN A 290 18.85 12.84 10.34
C GLN A 290 18.10 14.16 10.14
N ASP A 291 17.81 14.83 11.26
CA ASP A 291 17.28 16.20 11.30
C ASP A 291 15.96 16.39 10.52
N LEU A 292 15.13 15.35 10.44
CA LEU A 292 13.82 15.42 9.79
C LEU A 292 12.78 16.03 10.73
N VAL A 293 11.87 16.84 10.19
CA VAL A 293 10.76 17.43 10.93
C VAL A 293 9.50 16.57 10.81
N THR A 294 8.78 16.37 11.91
CA THR A 294 7.50 15.64 11.87
C THR A 294 6.41 16.47 11.17
N VAL A 295 5.57 15.82 10.37
CA VAL A 295 4.46 16.49 9.64
C VAL A 295 3.55 17.28 10.58
N GLN A 296 3.20 16.70 11.74
CA GLN A 296 2.32 17.37 12.71
C GLN A 296 2.97 18.61 13.33
N SER A 297 4.25 18.56 13.67
CA SER A 297 4.97 19.71 14.21
C SER A 297 5.07 20.86 13.21
N PHE A 298 5.26 20.53 11.93
CA PHE A 298 5.24 21.52 10.85
C PHE A 298 3.85 22.15 10.62
N ILE A 299 2.77 21.38 10.76
CA ILE A 299 1.40 21.93 10.75
C ILE A 299 1.20 22.88 11.94
N ASN A 300 1.68 22.52 13.12
CA ASN A 300 1.61 23.38 14.30
C ASN A 300 2.39 24.68 14.09
N TYR A 301 3.59 24.60 13.48
CA TYR A 301 4.36 25.76 13.04
C TYR A 301 3.52 26.63 12.11
N ARG A 302 2.94 26.08 11.04
CA ARG A 302 2.11 26.85 10.10
C ARG A 302 0.90 27.53 10.76
N ASN A 303 0.31 26.91 11.76
CA ASN A 303 -0.85 27.43 12.49
C ASN A 303 -0.48 28.39 13.62
N SER A 304 0.81 28.56 13.93
CA SER A 304 1.26 29.45 15.00
C SER A 304 1.10 30.94 14.67
N SER A 305 1.16 31.29 13.38
CA SER A 305 0.81 32.63 12.89
C SER A 305 -0.72 32.77 12.89
N SER A 306 -1.27 33.48 13.88
CA SER A 306 -2.72 33.68 14.02
C SER A 306 -3.06 35.12 14.45
N GLY A 307 -4.20 35.62 13.92
CA GLY A 307 -4.68 36.96 14.19
C GLY A 307 -3.72 38.05 13.70
N THR A 308 -3.30 38.93 14.61
CA THR A 308 -2.31 39.99 14.32
C THR A 308 -0.86 39.52 14.51
N ASN A 309 -0.64 38.30 15.01
CA ASN A 309 0.69 37.72 15.13
C ASN A 309 1.07 37.00 13.84
N ILE A 310 1.88 37.67 13.03
CA ILE A 310 2.39 37.17 11.74
C ILE A 310 3.72 36.39 11.87
N ALA A 311 4.25 36.26 13.10
CA ALA A 311 5.48 35.52 13.34
C ALA A 311 5.17 34.03 13.54
N PHE A 312 5.89 33.18 12.81
CA PHE A 312 5.79 31.73 12.97
C PHE A 312 6.70 31.28 14.12
N ASN A 313 6.21 30.37 14.96
CA ASN A 313 6.95 29.86 16.11
C ASN A 313 7.73 28.59 15.77
N LEU A 314 9.06 28.72 15.61
CA LEU A 314 9.97 27.60 15.34
C LEU A 314 10.02 26.56 16.46
N ASP A 315 9.72 26.91 17.71
CA ASP A 315 9.76 25.97 18.85
C ASP A 315 8.69 24.87 18.76
N THR A 316 7.72 25.04 17.86
CA THR A 316 6.72 24.01 17.58
C THR A 316 7.27 22.83 16.78
N LEU A 317 8.40 23.01 16.08
CA LEU A 317 9.03 21.99 15.25
C LEU A 317 9.65 20.89 16.10
N GLN A 318 9.39 19.64 15.72
CA GLN A 318 9.96 18.46 16.37
C GLN A 318 10.82 17.72 15.36
N TYR A 319 12.11 17.63 15.67
CA TYR A 319 13.10 16.93 14.87
C TYR A 319 13.24 15.47 15.31
N PHE A 320 13.47 14.58 14.36
CA PHE A 320 13.71 13.17 14.61
C PHE A 320 14.68 12.57 13.57
N ASP A 321 15.31 11.47 13.98
CA ASP A 321 16.21 10.70 13.14
C ASP A 321 15.60 9.34 12.80
N ILE A 322 16.02 8.78 11.66
CA ILE A 322 15.66 7.43 11.23
C ILE A 322 16.95 6.61 11.19
N ALA A 323 16.98 5.53 11.98
CA ALA A 323 18.13 4.63 12.00
C ALA A 323 18.27 3.84 10.68
N PRO A 324 19.49 3.40 10.31
CA PRO A 324 19.70 2.46 9.21
C PRO A 324 18.88 1.17 9.33
N LEU A 325 18.47 0.62 8.18
CA LEU A 325 17.69 -0.61 8.16
C LEU A 325 18.43 -1.83 8.73
N ARG A 326 17.64 -2.74 9.30
CA ARG A 326 18.03 -4.05 9.80
C ARG A 326 17.07 -5.11 9.23
N PRO A 327 17.54 -6.36 9.08
CA PRO A 327 16.66 -7.46 8.70
C PRO A 327 15.51 -7.65 9.68
N GLU A 328 14.30 -7.69 9.13
CA GLU A 328 13.10 -8.04 9.86
C GLU A 328 13.17 -9.52 10.25
N GLN A 329 12.82 -9.82 11.50
CA GLN A 329 12.83 -11.18 12.03
C GLN A 329 11.48 -11.49 12.62
N VAL A 330 10.94 -12.66 12.30
CA VAL A 330 9.68 -13.16 12.85
C VAL A 330 9.93 -14.47 13.57
N ARG A 331 9.30 -14.63 14.73
CA ARG A 331 9.19 -15.91 15.43
C ARG A 331 7.73 -16.28 15.50
N THR A 332 7.40 -17.51 15.17
CA THR A 332 6.02 -18.00 15.13
C THR A 332 5.90 -19.29 15.91
N LEU A 333 4.89 -19.35 16.78
CA LEU A 333 4.36 -20.59 17.32
C LEU A 333 3.05 -20.93 16.61
N GLU A 334 2.92 -22.18 16.18
CA GLU A 334 1.75 -22.66 15.47
C GLU A 334 1.30 -24.00 16.05
N ALA A 335 0.00 -24.14 16.28
CA ALA A 335 -0.64 -25.37 16.70
C ALA A 335 -1.79 -25.68 15.76
N GLY A 336 -1.83 -26.92 15.27
CA GLY A 336 -2.87 -27.36 14.35
C GLY A 336 -3.37 -28.76 14.66
N TYR A 337 -4.63 -29.01 14.31
CA TYR A 337 -5.27 -30.30 14.44
C TYR A 337 -6.02 -30.63 13.16
N ARG A 338 -5.78 -31.82 12.63
CA ARG A 338 -6.49 -32.33 11.45
C ARG A 338 -7.08 -33.69 11.79
N THR A 339 -8.33 -33.89 11.41
CA THR A 339 -9.03 -35.16 11.61
C THR A 339 -10.02 -35.48 10.49
N THR A 340 -10.40 -36.76 10.40
CA THR A 340 -11.56 -37.21 9.65
C THR A 340 -12.56 -37.80 10.64
N LEU A 341 -13.74 -37.18 10.75
CA LEU A 341 -14.84 -37.64 11.60
C LEU A 341 -15.76 -38.55 10.79
N GLY A 342 -15.86 -39.82 11.19
CA GLY A 342 -16.52 -40.85 10.40
C GLY A 342 -15.79 -41.07 9.07
N GLU A 343 -16.55 -41.17 7.98
CA GLU A 343 -16.00 -41.35 6.62
C GLU A 343 -16.27 -40.12 5.72
N LYS A 344 -17.00 -39.13 6.23
CA LYS A 344 -17.59 -38.06 5.41
C LYS A 344 -17.10 -36.66 5.74
N LEU A 345 -16.58 -36.40 6.94
CA LEU A 345 -16.21 -35.05 7.35
C LEU A 345 -14.71 -34.95 7.65
N TYR A 346 -13.98 -34.27 6.77
CA TYR A 346 -12.60 -33.87 6.99
C TYR A 346 -12.55 -32.47 7.60
N LEU A 347 -11.77 -32.30 8.66
CA LEU A 347 -11.56 -31.03 9.36
C LEU A 347 -10.07 -30.74 9.49
N ASP A 348 -9.69 -29.47 9.30
CA ASP A 348 -8.34 -28.96 9.55
C ASP A 348 -8.45 -27.60 10.25
N ALA A 349 -7.92 -27.50 11.46
CA ALA A 349 -7.89 -26.29 12.25
C ALA A 349 -6.44 -25.92 12.61
N ASN A 350 -6.16 -24.62 12.63
CA ASN A 350 -4.85 -24.08 12.96
C ASN A 350 -5.00 -22.76 13.72
N TYR A 351 -4.09 -22.51 14.65
CA TYR A 351 -3.88 -21.23 15.31
C TYR A 351 -2.39 -20.90 15.34
N TYR A 352 -2.04 -19.66 15.01
CA TYR A 352 -0.67 -19.17 15.07
C TYR A 352 -0.58 -17.87 15.86
N PHE A 353 0.60 -17.66 16.45
CA PHE A 353 1.00 -16.41 17.07
C PHE A 353 2.43 -16.08 16.64
N SER A 354 2.64 -14.85 16.18
CA SER A 354 3.92 -14.38 15.67
C SER A 354 4.38 -13.09 16.35
N TRP A 355 5.68 -13.02 16.64
CA TRP A 355 6.37 -11.84 17.14
C TRP A 355 7.40 -11.36 16.11
N TYR A 356 7.28 -10.11 15.68
CA TYR A 356 8.19 -9.47 14.75
C TYR A 356 9.12 -8.52 15.48
N SER A 357 10.42 -8.63 15.21
CA SER A 357 11.45 -7.70 15.65
C SER A 357 12.02 -6.99 14.43
N HIS A 358 12.28 -5.69 14.56
CA HIS A 358 12.73 -4.85 13.44
C HIS A 358 11.75 -4.89 12.25
N PHE A 359 10.44 -4.84 12.53
CA PHE A 359 9.42 -4.85 11.49
C PHE A 359 9.65 -3.68 10.52
N ILE A 360 9.73 -3.94 9.21
CA ILE A 360 10.03 -2.88 8.22
C ILE A 360 8.71 -2.30 7.71
N GLY A 361 8.56 -0.99 7.90
CA GLY A 361 7.53 -0.17 7.29
C GLY A 361 8.16 1.11 6.75
N TYR A 362 7.52 2.26 6.98
CA TYR A 362 8.06 3.55 6.57
C TYR A 362 7.70 4.67 7.55
N ASN A 363 8.55 5.70 7.57
CA ASN A 363 8.31 6.96 8.26
C ASN A 363 8.23 8.09 7.23
N ILE A 364 7.41 9.10 7.53
CA ILE A 364 7.34 10.33 6.75
C ILE A 364 8.04 11.43 7.54
N GLY A 365 8.99 12.11 6.90
CA GLY A 365 9.72 13.23 7.47
C GLY A 365 9.84 14.36 6.47
N LEU A 366 9.92 15.58 6.99
CA LEU A 366 10.11 16.79 6.19
C LEU A 366 11.55 17.26 6.34
N ASP A 367 12.23 17.49 5.21
CA ASP A 367 13.44 18.30 5.18
C ASP A 367 13.02 19.76 4.93
N VAL A 368 13.42 20.66 5.82
CA VAL A 368 12.97 22.05 5.82
C VAL A 368 14.15 22.98 5.61
N GLN A 369 13.99 23.89 4.66
CA GLN A 369 15.03 24.85 4.30
C GLN A 369 14.72 26.23 4.87
N PHE A 370 15.76 26.86 5.41
CA PHE A 370 15.74 28.23 5.93
C PHE A 370 16.73 29.08 5.14
N GLU A 371 16.38 29.42 3.89
CA GLU A 371 17.30 30.12 2.98
C GLU A 371 17.25 31.64 3.12
N ASN A 372 16.43 32.19 4.03
CA ASN A 372 16.24 33.63 4.17
C ASN A 372 16.79 34.18 5.51
N PRO A 373 18.01 34.76 5.52
CA PRO A 373 18.59 35.34 6.72
C PRO A 373 17.84 36.55 7.27
N GLN A 374 17.01 37.22 6.44
CA GLN A 374 16.18 38.35 6.88
C GLN A 374 14.92 37.89 7.60
N PHE A 375 14.51 36.64 7.36
CA PHE A 375 13.31 36.02 7.90
C PHE A 375 13.65 34.60 8.39
N PRO A 376 14.55 34.46 9.39
CA PRO A 376 15.06 33.16 9.83
C PRO A 376 13.98 32.26 10.42
N GLU A 377 12.86 32.85 10.85
CA GLU A 377 11.68 32.13 11.34
C GLU A 377 10.81 31.56 10.22
N PHE A 378 11.13 31.81 8.95
CA PHE A 378 10.34 31.38 7.80
C PHE A 378 11.00 30.22 7.06
N ILE A 379 10.28 29.11 6.99
CA ILE A 379 10.62 27.99 6.11
C ILE A 379 10.38 28.42 4.65
N THR A 380 11.42 28.33 3.83
CA THR A 380 11.43 28.75 2.41
C THR A 380 11.31 27.59 1.43
N GLY A 381 11.58 26.37 1.87
CA GLY A 381 11.51 25.15 1.06
C GLY A 381 11.20 23.94 1.93
N ILE A 382 10.48 22.97 1.36
CA ILE A 382 10.08 21.75 2.05
C ILE A 382 10.19 20.59 1.06
N ASP A 383 10.97 19.59 1.44
CA ASP A 383 10.99 18.30 0.77
C ASP A 383 10.33 17.25 1.66
N VAL A 384 9.32 16.56 1.12
CA VAL A 384 8.61 15.50 1.84
C VAL A 384 9.25 14.17 1.47
N TYR A 385 9.77 13.45 2.47
CA TYR A 385 10.38 12.15 2.26
C TYR A 385 9.60 11.02 2.95
N ARG A 386 9.46 9.90 2.24
CA ARG A 386 9.02 8.62 2.79
C ARG A 386 10.21 7.67 2.85
N TYR A 387 10.80 7.52 4.03
CA TYR A 387 11.93 6.64 4.27
C TYR A 387 11.48 5.24 4.70
N ALA A 388 12.08 4.20 4.13
CA ALA A 388 11.97 2.85 4.70
C ALA A 388 12.58 2.82 6.12
N ALA A 389 11.89 2.21 7.08
CA ALA A 389 12.34 2.23 8.48
C ALA A 389 11.95 0.94 9.21
N ASN A 390 12.73 0.56 10.23
CA ASN A 390 12.31 -0.48 11.18
C ASN A 390 11.50 0.12 12.33
N SER A 391 10.49 -0.61 12.78
CA SER A 391 9.69 -0.28 13.95
C SER A 391 10.58 -0.27 15.19
N LEU A 392 10.34 0.72 16.05
CA LEU A 392 11.01 0.86 17.34
C LEU A 392 10.54 -0.22 18.32
N ASN A 393 9.32 -0.71 18.12
CA ASN A 393 8.66 -1.67 18.98
C ASN A 393 8.55 -3.06 18.35
N GLN A 394 8.17 -4.04 19.18
CA GLN A 394 7.86 -5.38 18.71
C GLN A 394 6.44 -5.41 18.14
N VAL A 395 6.26 -5.82 16.89
CA VAL A 395 4.94 -6.00 16.28
C VAL A 395 4.46 -7.44 16.48
N GLN A 396 3.18 -7.64 16.77
CA GLN A 396 2.61 -8.97 17.01
C GLN A 396 1.43 -9.25 16.07
N THR A 397 1.32 -10.48 15.59
CA THR A 397 0.16 -10.93 14.81
C THR A 397 -0.32 -12.28 15.30
N GLN A 398 -1.62 -12.51 15.24
CA GLN A 398 -2.20 -13.82 15.52
C GLN A 398 -3.29 -14.13 14.50
N GLY A 399 -3.56 -15.41 14.33
CA GLY A 399 -4.64 -15.82 13.45
C GLY A 399 -5.05 -17.26 13.66
N ALA A 400 -6.21 -17.58 13.12
CA ALA A 400 -6.78 -18.91 13.14
C ALA A 400 -7.34 -19.24 11.76
N SER A 401 -7.25 -20.50 11.37
CA SER A 401 -7.91 -21.01 10.17
C SER A 401 -8.68 -22.28 10.48
N LEU A 402 -9.85 -22.42 9.89
CA LEU A 402 -10.66 -23.64 9.93
C LEU A 402 -11.04 -23.99 8.49
N GLY A 403 -10.76 -25.21 8.07
CA GLY A 403 -11.18 -25.79 6.80
C GLY A 403 -11.98 -27.06 7.01
N PHE A 404 -12.99 -27.28 6.17
CA PHE A 404 -13.74 -28.52 6.16
C PHE A 404 -14.04 -29.01 4.75
N ASN A 405 -14.13 -30.33 4.59
CA ASN A 405 -14.75 -30.98 3.45
C ASN A 405 -15.76 -32.00 3.97
N TYR A 406 -17.00 -31.88 3.51
CA TYR A 406 -18.09 -32.79 3.82
C TYR A 406 -18.56 -33.49 2.56
N PHE A 407 -18.30 -34.80 2.48
CA PHE A 407 -18.70 -35.67 1.38
C PHE A 407 -20.14 -36.14 1.63
N LEU A 408 -21.10 -35.54 0.92
CA LEU A 408 -22.51 -35.88 1.02
C LEU A 408 -22.72 -37.32 0.53
N ASP A 409 -22.15 -37.61 -0.64
CA ASP A 409 -22.03 -38.90 -1.32
C ASP A 409 -20.77 -38.90 -2.22
N ASP A 410 -20.65 -39.88 -3.12
CA ASP A 410 -19.50 -40.07 -4.01
C ASP A 410 -19.37 -38.96 -5.08
N ASN A 411 -20.45 -38.20 -5.33
CA ASN A 411 -20.51 -37.18 -6.37
C ASN A 411 -20.48 -35.76 -5.79
N PHE A 412 -21.07 -35.53 -4.62
CA PHE A 412 -21.30 -34.22 -4.04
C PHE A 412 -20.41 -33.94 -2.81
N THR A 413 -19.72 -32.80 -2.84
CA THR A 413 -18.90 -32.31 -1.73
C THR A 413 -19.28 -30.87 -1.38
N LEU A 414 -19.61 -30.65 -0.11
CA LEU A 414 -19.67 -29.33 0.49
C LEU A 414 -18.30 -29.03 1.12
N ASN A 415 -17.69 -27.90 0.79
CA ASN A 415 -16.42 -27.49 1.38
C ASN A 415 -16.52 -26.08 1.91
N GLY A 416 -15.65 -25.75 2.85
CA GLY A 416 -15.52 -24.38 3.31
C GLY A 416 -14.21 -24.14 4.02
N ASN A 417 -13.83 -22.88 4.07
CA ASN A 417 -12.73 -22.41 4.89
C ASN A 417 -13.05 -21.04 5.47
N TYR A 418 -12.49 -20.78 6.63
CA TYR A 418 -12.57 -19.52 7.35
C TYR A 418 -11.18 -19.17 7.86
N SER A 419 -10.79 -17.91 7.74
CA SER A 419 -9.57 -17.37 8.31
C SER A 419 -9.89 -16.11 9.12
N TRP A 420 -9.30 -16.04 10.31
CA TRP A 420 -9.24 -14.85 11.14
C TRP A 420 -7.78 -14.43 11.29
N ASN A 421 -7.46 -13.17 11.03
CA ASN A 421 -6.10 -12.65 11.16
C ASN A 421 -6.14 -11.26 11.82
N LYS A 422 -5.31 -11.05 12.83
CA LYS A 422 -5.28 -9.80 13.57
C LYS A 422 -3.86 -9.33 13.82
N LEU A 423 -3.60 -8.08 13.46
CA LEU A 423 -2.46 -7.32 13.95
C LEU A 423 -2.76 -6.88 15.38
N VAL A 424 -1.90 -7.26 16.32
CA VAL A 424 -1.97 -6.84 17.72
C VAL A 424 -1.05 -5.62 17.83
N LYS A 425 -1.65 -4.42 17.81
CA LYS A 425 -0.92 -3.18 18.02
C LYS A 425 -0.42 -3.16 19.47
N THR A 426 0.89 -3.17 19.64
CA THR A 426 1.58 -3.25 20.94
C THR A 426 1.90 -1.89 21.52
N ASP A 427 1.99 -0.85 20.66
CA ASP A 427 2.23 0.54 21.04
C ASP A 427 1.48 1.47 20.07
N GLU A 428 0.70 2.42 20.58
CA GLU A 428 -0.07 3.36 19.77
C GLU A 428 0.80 4.48 19.17
N ASP A 429 1.93 4.78 19.83
CA ASP A 429 2.83 5.90 19.53
C ASP A 429 3.99 5.50 18.58
N ASP A 430 4.04 4.24 18.12
CA ASP A 430 5.02 3.85 17.10
C ASP A 430 4.75 4.61 15.79
N PRO A 431 5.69 5.41 15.28
CA PRO A 431 5.49 6.20 14.06
C PRO A 431 5.40 5.32 12.80
N ILE A 432 5.71 4.03 12.88
CA ILE A 432 5.69 3.12 11.74
C ILE A 432 4.29 2.75 11.32
N ILE A 433 4.05 2.86 10.02
CA ILE A 433 2.86 2.33 9.36
C ILE A 433 3.14 0.89 8.90
N PRO A 434 2.44 -0.12 9.46
CA PRO A 434 2.80 -1.53 9.27
C PRO A 434 2.36 -2.11 7.92
N ALA A 435 1.39 -1.50 7.23
CA ALA A 435 0.89 -1.97 5.94
C ALA A 435 0.45 -3.45 5.94
N PHE A 436 -0.25 -3.88 7.00
CA PHE A 436 -0.68 -5.27 7.19
C PHE A 436 -1.64 -5.74 6.09
N ASN A 437 -2.46 -4.83 5.53
CA ASN A 437 -3.29 -5.02 4.32
C ASN A 437 -4.03 -6.36 4.25
N THR A 438 -4.53 -6.83 5.40
CA THR A 438 -5.15 -8.14 5.53
C THR A 438 -6.53 -7.98 6.19
N PRO A 439 -7.60 -8.54 5.60
CA PRO A 439 -8.92 -8.53 6.21
C PRO A 439 -8.93 -9.35 7.50
N GLU A 440 -9.61 -8.86 8.54
CA GLU A 440 -9.67 -9.57 9.81
C GLU A 440 -10.43 -10.88 9.68
N HIS A 441 -11.52 -10.91 8.91
CA HIS A 441 -12.31 -12.11 8.64
C HIS A 441 -12.47 -12.35 7.13
N LYS A 442 -12.30 -13.60 6.72
CA LYS A 442 -12.55 -14.06 5.34
C LYS A 442 -13.02 -15.51 5.35
N TYR A 443 -13.98 -15.85 4.50
CA TYR A 443 -14.40 -17.24 4.31
C TYR A 443 -14.77 -17.56 2.88
N ASN A 444 -14.72 -18.85 2.56
CA ASN A 444 -15.22 -19.39 1.31
C ASN A 444 -16.11 -20.61 1.62
N LEU A 445 -17.21 -20.75 0.88
CA LEU A 445 -18.10 -21.90 0.92
C LEU A 445 -18.29 -22.43 -0.50
N GLY A 446 -18.12 -23.73 -0.69
CA GLY A 446 -18.17 -24.35 -2.00
C GLY A 446 -19.10 -25.56 -2.04
N LEU A 447 -19.85 -25.68 -3.12
CA LEU A 447 -20.58 -26.91 -3.48
C LEU A 447 -19.99 -27.42 -4.79
N THR A 448 -19.53 -28.67 -4.80
CA THR A 448 -18.97 -29.29 -6.00
C THR A 448 -19.65 -30.62 -6.25
N ALA A 449 -20.05 -30.85 -7.50
CA ALA A 449 -20.49 -32.14 -8.00
C ALA A 449 -19.53 -32.62 -9.09
N ARG A 450 -19.08 -33.88 -9.01
CA ARG A 450 -18.17 -34.50 -9.99
C ARG A 450 -18.71 -35.85 -10.43
N GLY A 451 -18.37 -36.25 -11.65
CA GLY A 451 -18.66 -37.59 -12.16
C GLY A 451 -20.15 -37.91 -12.27
N LEU A 452 -21.01 -36.90 -12.43
CA LEU A 452 -22.43 -37.12 -12.65
C LEU A 452 -22.63 -37.77 -14.01
N GLU A 453 -23.45 -38.82 -14.06
CA GLU A 453 -23.69 -39.56 -15.30
C GLU A 453 -24.31 -38.66 -16.37
N ALA A 454 -23.80 -38.78 -17.60
CA ALA A 454 -24.36 -38.16 -18.78
C ALA A 454 -24.66 -39.25 -19.84
N LYS A 455 -24.58 -38.89 -21.13
CA LYS A 455 -24.91 -39.82 -22.21
C LYS A 455 -23.80 -40.88 -22.36
N GLY A 456 -24.14 -42.15 -22.15
CA GLY A 456 -23.18 -43.24 -22.32
C GLY A 456 -22.14 -43.26 -21.20
N LYS A 457 -20.85 -43.11 -21.55
CA LYS A 457 -19.74 -43.02 -20.59
C LYS A 457 -19.34 -41.59 -20.25
N ASP A 458 -20.02 -40.61 -20.87
CA ASP A 458 -19.75 -39.21 -20.60
C ASP A 458 -20.15 -38.86 -19.17
N SER A 459 -19.47 -37.86 -18.62
CA SER A 459 -19.79 -37.36 -17.28
C SER A 459 -19.79 -35.85 -17.26
N TRP A 460 -20.52 -35.29 -16.31
CA TRP A 460 -20.53 -33.86 -16.08
C TRP A 460 -20.38 -33.54 -14.60
N GLY A 461 -20.12 -32.27 -14.33
CA GLY A 461 -19.97 -31.80 -12.97
C GLY A 461 -20.09 -30.28 -12.93
N PHE A 462 -20.25 -29.76 -11.73
CA PHE A 462 -20.29 -28.33 -11.51
C PHE A 462 -19.59 -27.96 -10.21
N SER A 463 -19.22 -26.69 -10.09
CA SER A 463 -18.72 -26.12 -8.85
C SER A 463 -19.29 -24.72 -8.68
N LEU A 464 -19.79 -24.44 -7.49
CA LEU A 464 -20.18 -23.11 -7.04
C LEU A 464 -19.29 -22.77 -5.85
N ASN A 465 -18.76 -21.55 -5.82
CA ASN A 465 -17.95 -21.05 -4.72
C ASN A 465 -18.41 -19.65 -4.33
N TYR A 466 -18.83 -19.48 -3.09
CA TYR A 466 -19.13 -18.19 -2.49
C TYR A 466 -17.96 -17.75 -1.62
N ARG A 467 -17.43 -16.56 -1.87
CA ARG A 467 -16.37 -15.93 -1.09
C ARG A 467 -16.92 -14.68 -0.45
N TRP A 468 -16.57 -14.46 0.81
CA TRP A 468 -16.79 -13.19 1.50
C TRP A 468 -15.49 -12.70 2.13
N VAL A 469 -15.23 -11.41 2.00
CA VAL A 469 -14.06 -10.72 2.53
C VAL A 469 -14.53 -9.49 3.33
N GLN A 470 -14.13 -9.39 4.59
CA GLN A 470 -14.39 -8.21 5.39
C GLN A 470 -13.63 -7.00 4.84
N GLY A 471 -14.24 -5.81 4.94
CA GLY A 471 -13.56 -4.55 4.63
C GLY A 471 -12.42 -4.26 5.59
N PHE A 472 -11.39 -3.57 5.09
CA PHE A 472 -10.17 -3.28 5.83
C PHE A 472 -9.52 -1.98 5.33
N VAL A 473 -8.68 -1.36 6.15
CA VAL A 473 -7.85 -0.24 5.71
C VAL A 473 -6.66 -0.80 4.94
N PHE A 474 -6.50 -0.36 3.70
CA PHE A 474 -5.32 -0.62 2.88
C PHE A 474 -4.34 0.55 3.04
N GLU A 475 -3.12 0.26 3.45
CA GLU A 475 -2.03 1.22 3.64
C GLU A 475 -0.92 0.91 2.62
N GLY A 476 -0.62 1.89 1.77
CA GLY A 476 0.40 1.79 0.72
C GLY A 476 1.40 2.93 0.81
N SER A 477 1.31 3.87 -0.13
CA SER A 477 1.93 5.20 -0.02
C SER A 477 0.86 6.22 0.42
N PRO A 478 1.24 7.46 0.80
CA PRO A 478 0.29 8.49 1.22
C PRO A 478 -0.88 8.70 0.26
N GLN A 479 -0.65 8.56 -1.06
CA GLN A 479 -1.68 8.71 -2.09
C GLN A 479 -2.54 7.45 -2.33
N PHE A 480 -2.11 6.28 -1.84
CA PHE A 480 -2.78 4.98 -2.05
C PHE A 480 -3.15 4.31 -0.73
N THR A 481 -3.55 5.11 0.26
CA THR A 481 -4.02 4.63 1.56
C THR A 481 -5.49 4.98 1.76
N GLY A 482 -6.32 3.99 2.10
CA GLY A 482 -7.75 4.19 2.32
C GLY A 482 -8.51 2.90 2.57
N PHE A 483 -9.82 3.03 2.81
CA PHE A 483 -10.66 1.89 3.17
C PHE A 483 -11.10 1.09 1.93
N VAL A 484 -10.86 -0.22 1.95
CA VAL A 484 -11.41 -1.20 1.00
C VAL A 484 -12.71 -1.74 1.59
N PRO A 485 -13.87 -1.51 0.95
CA PRO A 485 -15.15 -2.02 1.43
C PRO A 485 -15.21 -3.55 1.49
N ALA A 486 -16.08 -4.09 2.34
CA ALA A 486 -16.39 -5.51 2.33
C ALA A 486 -16.99 -5.91 0.98
N TYR A 487 -16.65 -7.10 0.49
CA TYR A 487 -17.16 -7.60 -0.78
C TYR A 487 -17.34 -9.12 -0.76
N ASP A 488 -18.17 -9.58 -1.69
CA ASP A 488 -18.48 -10.99 -1.85
C ASP A 488 -18.62 -11.38 -3.31
N LEU A 489 -18.24 -12.62 -3.62
CA LEU A 489 -18.17 -13.14 -4.97
C LEU A 489 -18.82 -14.52 -5.01
N LEU A 490 -19.68 -14.74 -6.01
CA LEU A 490 -20.17 -16.05 -6.37
C LEU A 490 -19.53 -16.47 -7.69
N ASP A 491 -18.69 -17.49 -7.64
CA ASP A 491 -18.06 -18.08 -8.82
C ASP A 491 -18.78 -19.39 -9.16
N GLY A 492 -18.89 -19.68 -10.46
CA GLY A 492 -19.52 -20.91 -10.93
C GLY A 492 -18.84 -21.49 -12.16
N GLN A 493 -18.75 -22.81 -12.22
CA GLN A 493 -18.31 -23.53 -13.42
C GLN A 493 -19.10 -24.81 -13.63
N VAL A 494 -19.28 -25.19 -14.89
CA VAL A 494 -19.80 -26.48 -15.34
C VAL A 494 -18.74 -27.12 -16.24
N ASN A 495 -18.54 -28.42 -16.08
CA ASN A 495 -17.66 -29.22 -16.92
C ASN A 495 -18.42 -30.41 -17.49
N TYR A 496 -18.10 -30.75 -18.74
CA TYR A 496 -18.60 -31.93 -19.42
C TYR A 496 -17.41 -32.68 -20.03
N LYS A 497 -17.25 -33.95 -19.65
CA LYS A 497 -16.23 -34.84 -20.17
C LYS A 497 -16.85 -35.80 -21.17
N PHE A 498 -16.39 -35.70 -22.41
CA PHE A 498 -16.64 -36.64 -23.49
C PHE A 498 -15.60 -37.77 -23.39
N ASP A 499 -16.02 -38.93 -22.89
CA ASP A 499 -15.08 -39.99 -22.50
C ASP A 499 -14.39 -40.61 -23.71
N ALA A 500 -15.14 -40.85 -24.79
CA ALA A 500 -14.60 -41.47 -26.01
C ALA A 500 -13.55 -40.61 -26.72
N GLN A 501 -13.54 -39.30 -26.49
CA GLN A 501 -12.64 -38.33 -27.12
C GLN A 501 -11.52 -37.86 -26.18
N GLY A 502 -11.54 -38.26 -24.90
CA GLY A 502 -10.64 -37.72 -23.89
C GLY A 502 -10.79 -36.20 -23.71
N LEU A 503 -11.93 -35.62 -24.11
CA LEU A 503 -12.14 -34.17 -24.17
C LEU A 503 -12.98 -33.70 -22.98
N THR A 504 -12.49 -32.71 -22.24
CA THR A 504 -13.26 -31.98 -21.22
C THR A 504 -13.51 -30.54 -21.68
N VAL A 505 -14.78 -30.18 -21.80
CA VAL A 505 -15.22 -28.79 -22.04
C VAL A 505 -15.66 -28.20 -20.71
N LYS A 506 -15.10 -27.05 -20.36
CA LYS A 506 -15.46 -26.29 -19.15
C LYS A 506 -15.96 -24.91 -19.55
N ALA A 507 -17.10 -24.50 -19.01
CA ALA A 507 -17.60 -23.14 -19.07
C ALA A 507 -17.77 -22.62 -17.65
N GLY A 508 -17.28 -21.41 -17.37
CA GLY A 508 -17.37 -20.83 -16.04
C GLY A 508 -17.30 -19.31 -16.06
N ALA A 509 -17.67 -18.73 -14.92
CA ALA A 509 -17.51 -17.30 -14.69
C ALA A 509 -17.23 -17.03 -13.21
N SER A 510 -16.37 -16.03 -12.97
CA SER A 510 -16.24 -15.41 -11.66
C SER A 510 -17.26 -14.30 -11.48
N ASN A 511 -17.63 -13.99 -10.24
CA ASN A 511 -18.50 -12.86 -9.92
C ASN A 511 -19.86 -12.88 -10.68
N LEU A 512 -20.58 -13.99 -10.56
CA LEU A 512 -21.90 -14.22 -11.13
C LEU A 512 -22.97 -13.26 -10.60
N LEU A 513 -22.73 -12.59 -9.48
CA LEU A 513 -23.63 -11.59 -8.90
C LEU A 513 -23.37 -10.15 -9.40
N LYS A 514 -22.30 -9.91 -10.18
CA LYS A 514 -21.88 -8.55 -10.63
C LYS A 514 -21.55 -7.60 -9.48
N ASN A 515 -20.91 -8.11 -8.43
CA ASN A 515 -20.42 -7.27 -7.35
C ASN A 515 -19.11 -6.59 -7.80
N GLU A 516 -19.20 -5.37 -8.32
CA GLU A 516 -18.03 -4.57 -8.64
C GLU A 516 -17.39 -4.06 -7.35
N HIS A 517 -16.10 -4.33 -7.17
CA HIS A 517 -15.38 -4.04 -5.94
C HIS A 517 -13.93 -3.68 -6.25
N ILE A 518 -13.25 -3.10 -5.26
CA ILE A 518 -11.80 -2.89 -5.27
C ILE A 518 -11.17 -3.85 -4.27
N GLU A 519 -9.97 -4.34 -4.58
CA GLU A 519 -9.19 -5.18 -3.65
C GLU A 519 -7.97 -4.44 -3.09
N THR A 520 -7.62 -3.30 -3.69
CA THR A 520 -6.55 -2.39 -3.27
C THR A 520 -7.04 -0.95 -3.44
N TYR A 521 -6.71 -0.07 -2.48
CA TYR A 521 -7.14 1.32 -2.56
C TYR A 521 -6.41 2.03 -3.71
N GLY A 522 -7.16 2.74 -4.56
CA GLY A 522 -6.64 3.32 -5.80
C GLY A 522 -6.43 2.32 -6.95
N GLY A 523 -6.68 1.03 -6.73
CA GLY A 523 -6.69 0.01 -7.79
C GLY A 523 -7.94 0.07 -8.67
N PRO A 524 -7.92 -0.57 -9.85
CA PRO A 524 -9.09 -0.66 -10.71
C PRO A 524 -10.20 -1.49 -10.07
N THR A 525 -11.44 -1.22 -10.45
CA THR A 525 -12.58 -2.06 -10.07
C THR A 525 -12.49 -3.43 -10.76
N VAL A 526 -12.72 -4.49 -9.98
CA VAL A 526 -12.73 -5.88 -10.45
C VAL A 526 -14.16 -6.30 -10.77
N GLY A 527 -14.39 -6.61 -12.05
CA GLY A 527 -15.68 -7.03 -12.56
C GLY A 527 -15.83 -8.54 -12.74
N ARG A 528 -16.70 -8.93 -13.67
CA ARG A 528 -16.96 -10.33 -14.05
C ARG A 528 -15.99 -10.81 -15.12
N LEU A 529 -15.48 -12.02 -14.96
CA LEU A 529 -14.75 -12.74 -16.01
C LEU A 529 -15.47 -14.03 -16.36
N ALA A 530 -15.81 -14.24 -17.64
CA ALA A 530 -16.35 -15.49 -18.13
C ALA A 530 -15.34 -16.17 -19.07
N TYR A 531 -15.31 -17.50 -19.07
CA TYR A 531 -14.37 -18.26 -19.88
C TYR A 531 -14.95 -19.60 -20.36
N ILE A 532 -14.36 -20.11 -21.44
CA ILE A 532 -14.53 -21.48 -21.91
C ILE A 532 -13.12 -22.09 -22.06
N SER A 533 -12.96 -23.32 -21.60
CA SER A 533 -11.70 -24.07 -21.68
C SER A 533 -11.96 -25.44 -22.29
N PHE A 534 -11.02 -25.89 -23.11
CA PHE A 534 -10.98 -27.22 -23.69
C PHE A 534 -9.71 -27.91 -23.20
N ALA A 535 -9.84 -29.05 -22.54
CA ALA A 535 -8.73 -29.87 -22.09
C ALA A 535 -8.84 -31.26 -22.72
N MET A 536 -7.75 -31.74 -23.32
CA MET A 536 -7.73 -33.04 -24.00
C MET A 536 -6.65 -33.91 -23.36
N ASP A 537 -7.05 -35.06 -22.83
CA ASP A 537 -6.14 -36.09 -22.34
C ASP A 537 -5.71 -36.94 -23.54
N LEU A 538 -4.43 -36.82 -23.91
CA LEU A 538 -3.83 -37.50 -25.07
C LEU A 538 -3.38 -38.93 -24.76
#